data_AF-A0A0C3HHL6-F1
#
_entry.id   AF-A0A0C3HHL6-F1
#
_cell.length_a   1.000
_cell.length_b   1.000
_cell.length_c   1.000
_cell.angle_alpha   90.00
_cell.angle_beta   90.00
_cell.angle_gamma   90.00
#
_symmetry.space_group_name_H-M   'P 1'
#
loop_
_entity.id
_entity.type
_entity.pdbx_description
1 polymer ?
#
loop_
_entity_poly.entity_id
_entity_poly.type
_entity_poly.pdbx_seq_one_letter_code
_entity_poly.pdbx_strand_id
1 'polypeptide(L)'
;MRTSKGTDPSFVSNYTDDTTQLIYGRGLGRVIGLVKSFDRWNTGMRVEGNHRKVEYLRGLSHLHRQMRENGCRYGFIITEIELVVVRNGAENVPHFGYLEIQTIQLATYDTQTSTFEEVEGSFDDDGEENVVQKKPKMTALLALWYLHMLARDDTLPGQVGWKSEIGAPAEGTRRKCLPKDDWIPEPQLAEKREAKRTRGWVWPEESVGRKELGKRGVRYGGC
;
A
#
# COMPACT_ATOMS: atom_id res chain seq x y z
N MET A 1 -8.51 -6.38 29.93
CA MET A 1 -8.65 -6.78 28.51
C MET A 1 -7.41 -6.30 27.76
N ARG A 2 -6.47 -7.19 27.43
CA ARG A 2 -5.25 -6.81 26.69
C ARG A 2 -5.62 -6.64 25.21
N THR A 3 -5.71 -5.40 24.74
CA THR A 3 -5.65 -5.11 23.31
C THR A 3 -4.24 -5.48 22.82
N SER A 4 -4.15 -6.27 21.76
CA SER A 4 -2.87 -6.67 21.17
C SER A 4 -2.15 -5.43 20.62
N LYS A 5 -1.12 -4.96 21.32
CA LYS A 5 -0.27 -3.79 20.95
C LYS A 5 0.46 -3.90 19.60
N GLY A 6 0.24 -4.94 18.79
CA GLY A 6 0.98 -5.21 17.56
C GLY A 6 0.22 -5.01 16.25
N THR A 7 -1.04 -4.57 16.30
CA THR A 7 -1.92 -4.52 15.12
C THR A 7 -2.33 -3.13 14.68
N ASP A 8 -2.03 -2.10 15.48
CA ASP A 8 -2.38 -0.73 15.18
C ASP A 8 -1.38 -0.09 14.19
N PRO A 9 -1.83 0.90 13.41
CA PRO A 9 -0.95 1.63 12.52
C PRO A 9 0.04 2.46 13.33
N SER A 10 1.29 2.56 12.87
CA SER A 10 2.30 3.39 13.52
C SER A 10 2.05 4.88 13.28
N PHE A 11 1.51 5.20 12.10
CA PHE A 11 1.14 6.55 11.71
C PHE A 11 -0.28 6.57 11.15
N VAL A 12 -1.02 7.61 11.52
CA VAL A 12 -2.31 7.96 10.96
C VAL A 12 -2.23 9.44 10.60
N SER A 13 -2.45 9.78 9.33
CA SER A 13 -2.43 11.16 8.85
C SER A 13 -3.81 11.55 8.34
N ASN A 14 -4.31 12.67 8.86
CA ASN A 14 -5.56 13.33 8.49
C ASN A 14 -5.30 14.82 8.27
N TYR A 15 -6.24 15.46 7.57
CA TYR A 15 -6.29 16.91 7.52
C TYR A 15 -7.05 17.47 8.74
N THR A 16 -6.74 18.71 9.11
CA THR A 16 -7.33 19.37 10.29
C THR A 16 -8.80 19.72 10.13
N ASP A 17 -9.27 19.82 8.89
CA ASP A 17 -10.67 20.04 8.52
C ASP A 17 -11.48 18.74 8.49
N ASP A 18 -10.85 17.59 8.76
CA ASP A 18 -11.51 16.30 8.69
C ASP A 18 -12.48 16.09 9.87
N THR A 19 -13.77 16.26 9.59
CA THR A 19 -14.85 16.03 10.55
C THR A 19 -15.32 14.58 10.59
N THR A 20 -14.67 13.64 9.87
CA THR A 20 -15.05 12.22 9.84
C THR A 20 -14.65 11.47 11.12
N GLN A 21 -15.24 11.88 12.25
CA GLN A 21 -15.19 11.08 13.46
C GLN A 21 -16.30 10.02 13.42
N LEU A 22 -15.93 8.75 13.51
CA LEU A 22 -16.91 7.70 13.78
C LEU A 22 -17.54 7.94 15.15
N ILE A 23 -18.75 7.41 15.34
CA ILE A 23 -19.60 7.52 16.55
C ILE A 23 -18.88 7.13 17.86
N TYR A 24 -17.70 6.50 17.77
CA TYR A 24 -16.85 6.09 18.91
C TYR A 24 -15.53 6.89 19.03
N GLY A 25 -15.39 8.05 18.39
CA GLY A 25 -14.23 8.94 18.55
C GLY A 25 -12.93 8.44 17.91
N ARG A 26 -12.95 7.32 17.17
CA ARG A 26 -11.83 6.89 16.33
C ARG A 26 -12.03 7.51 14.94
N GLY A 27 -11.29 8.58 14.65
CA GLY A 27 -11.26 9.16 13.30
C GLY A 27 -10.71 8.15 12.29
N LEU A 28 -11.25 8.15 11.07
CA LEU A 28 -10.70 7.38 9.96
C LEU A 28 -9.41 8.06 9.48
N GLY A 29 -8.35 7.28 9.28
CA GLY A 29 -7.08 7.77 8.74
C GLY A 29 -7.10 7.90 7.22
N ARG A 30 -6.78 9.07 6.64
CA ARG A 30 -6.67 9.25 5.19
C ARG A 30 -5.41 8.65 4.58
N VAL A 31 -4.33 8.59 5.37
CA VAL A 31 -3.09 7.87 5.04
C VAL A 31 -2.63 7.09 6.25
N ILE A 32 -2.23 5.85 6.02
CA ILE A 32 -1.76 4.94 7.06
C ILE A 32 -0.29 4.59 6.85
N GLY A 33 0.51 4.71 7.91
CA GLY A 33 1.92 4.33 7.91
C GLY A 33 2.22 3.22 8.91
N LEU A 34 3.13 2.32 8.53
CA LEU A 34 3.70 1.32 9.41
C LEU A 34 5.20 1.51 9.54
N VAL A 35 5.73 1.36 10.75
CA VAL A 35 7.16 1.19 10.99
C VAL A 35 7.46 -0.30 11.12
N LYS A 36 8.45 -0.78 10.38
CA LYS A 36 8.99 -2.13 10.49
C LYS A 36 10.51 -2.04 10.54
N SER A 37 11.14 -2.95 11.26
CA SER A 37 12.60 -3.07 11.19
C SER A 37 12.99 -3.85 9.93
N PHE A 38 14.06 -3.42 9.25
CA PHE A 38 14.54 -3.96 7.98
C PHE A 38 14.86 -5.45 8.05
N ASP A 39 15.32 -5.92 9.22
CA ASP A 39 15.60 -7.34 9.50
C ASP A 39 14.31 -8.19 9.48
N ARG A 40 13.20 -7.59 9.92
CA ARG A 40 11.89 -8.24 9.99
C ARG A 40 11.06 -8.08 8.73
N TRP A 41 11.27 -7.00 7.97
CA TRP A 41 10.56 -6.75 6.73
C TRP A 41 11.36 -5.82 5.82
N ASN A 42 11.60 -6.23 4.57
CA ASN A 42 12.16 -5.39 3.51
C ASN A 42 11.74 -5.94 2.13
N THR A 43 11.90 -5.14 1.08
CA THR A 43 11.47 -5.47 -0.28
C THR A 43 12.32 -6.56 -0.94
N GLY A 44 13.56 -6.76 -0.49
CA GLY A 44 14.45 -7.85 -0.93
C GLY A 44 13.87 -9.23 -0.63
N MET A 45 13.09 -9.37 0.44
CA MET A 45 12.41 -10.62 0.79
C MET A 45 11.46 -11.15 -0.31
N ARG A 46 11.03 -10.30 -1.26
CA ARG A 46 10.22 -10.69 -2.42
C ARG A 46 10.95 -11.64 -3.38
N VAL A 47 12.27 -11.50 -3.52
CA VAL A 47 13.07 -12.32 -4.45
C VAL A 47 13.74 -13.52 -3.77
N GLU A 48 13.65 -13.60 -2.45
CA GLU A 48 14.19 -14.70 -1.64
C GLU A 48 13.29 -15.97 -1.70
N GLY A 49 13.62 -16.98 -0.87
CA GLY A 49 12.84 -18.22 -0.78
C GLY A 49 11.40 -18.01 -0.27
N ASN A 50 10.55 -19.03 -0.45
CA ASN A 50 9.11 -18.95 -0.14
C ASN A 50 8.80 -18.49 1.28
N HIS A 51 9.60 -18.88 2.28
CA HIS A 51 9.40 -18.43 3.66
C HIS A 51 9.48 -16.90 3.78
N ARG A 52 10.49 -16.30 3.14
CA ARG A 52 10.76 -14.86 3.17
C ARG A 52 9.74 -14.08 2.32
N LYS A 53 9.32 -14.63 1.18
CA LYS A 53 8.18 -14.11 0.41
C LYS A 53 6.89 -14.06 1.24
N VAL A 54 6.63 -15.07 2.06
CA VAL A 54 5.47 -15.08 2.95
C VAL A 54 5.62 -14.02 4.04
N GLU A 55 6.81 -13.80 4.61
CA GLU A 55 7.06 -12.69 5.54
C GLU A 55 6.84 -11.31 4.90
N TYR A 56 7.31 -11.13 3.67
CA TYR A 56 7.05 -9.94 2.87
C TYR A 56 5.55 -9.68 2.69
N LEU A 57 4.79 -10.71 2.26
CA LEU A 57 3.35 -10.64 2.08
C LEU A 57 2.60 -10.42 3.41
N ARG A 58 3.11 -10.93 4.54
CA ARG A 58 2.56 -10.64 5.87
C ARG A 58 2.68 -9.17 6.23
N GLY A 59 3.78 -8.49 5.86
CA GLY A 59 3.90 -7.04 6.07
C GLY A 59 2.95 -6.24 5.20
N LEU A 60 2.83 -6.59 3.91
CA LEU A 60 1.88 -5.93 3.00
C LEU A 60 0.42 -6.16 3.39
N SER A 61 0.06 -7.39 3.78
CA SER A 61 -1.30 -7.68 4.27
C SER A 61 -1.62 -6.96 5.57
N HIS A 62 -0.63 -6.71 6.43
CA HIS A 62 -0.81 -5.89 7.63
C HIS A 62 -1.16 -4.44 7.25
N LEU A 63 -0.42 -3.83 6.33
CA LEU A 63 -0.73 -2.48 5.85
C LEU A 63 -2.10 -2.45 5.16
N HIS A 64 -2.36 -3.37 4.24
CA HIS A 64 -3.60 -3.41 3.48
C HIS A 64 -4.82 -3.59 4.40
N ARG A 65 -4.73 -4.40 5.46
CA ARG A 65 -5.80 -4.49 6.46
C ARG A 65 -6.05 -3.13 7.11
N GLN A 66 -4.99 -2.44 7.55
CA GLN A 66 -5.13 -1.13 8.20
C GLN A 66 -5.69 -0.07 7.25
N MET A 67 -5.27 -0.06 5.99
CA MET A 67 -5.84 0.81 4.97
C MET A 67 -7.33 0.53 4.78
N ARG A 68 -7.73 -0.75 4.80
CA ARG A 68 -9.13 -1.13 4.67
C ARG A 68 -10.00 -0.72 5.85
N GLU A 69 -9.49 -0.92 7.07
CA GLU A 69 -10.18 -0.53 8.30
C GLU A 69 -10.40 0.98 8.38
N ASN A 70 -9.52 1.77 7.74
CA ASN A 70 -9.62 3.23 7.68
C ASN A 70 -10.30 3.77 6.41
N GLY A 71 -10.71 2.90 5.48
CA GLY A 71 -11.34 3.33 4.22
C GLY A 71 -10.41 4.14 3.32
N CYS A 72 -9.09 3.98 3.46
CA CYS A 72 -8.12 4.78 2.72
C CYS A 72 -7.44 4.00 1.58
N ARG A 73 -7.02 4.75 0.57
CA ARG A 73 -6.36 4.25 -0.64
C ARG A 73 -4.86 4.25 -0.53
N TYR A 74 -4.31 5.14 0.29
CA TYR A 74 -2.89 5.41 0.36
C TYR A 74 -2.31 4.96 1.69
N GLY A 75 -1.14 4.35 1.64
CA GLY A 75 -0.39 3.97 2.82
C GLY A 75 1.09 3.77 2.54
N PHE A 76 1.86 3.56 3.59
CA PHE A 76 3.30 3.32 3.46
C PHE A 76 3.85 2.40 4.54
N ILE A 77 4.96 1.75 4.25
CA ILE A 77 5.82 1.07 5.22
C ILE A 77 7.17 1.77 5.18
N ILE A 78 7.65 2.20 6.34
CA ILE A 78 9.00 2.74 6.49
C ILE A 78 9.86 1.78 7.31
N THR A 79 11.09 1.59 6.86
CA THR A 79 12.14 0.87 7.57
C THR A 79 13.37 1.77 7.67
N GLU A 80 14.44 1.27 8.25
CA GLU A 80 15.72 1.95 8.38
C GLU A 80 16.39 2.19 7.02
N ILE A 81 16.04 1.40 5.99
CA ILE A 81 16.71 1.42 4.67
C ILE A 81 15.82 1.91 3.54
N GLU A 82 14.49 1.81 3.66
CA GLU A 82 13.57 2.14 2.57
C GLU A 82 12.22 2.67 3.05
N LEU A 83 11.61 3.49 2.19
CA LEU A 83 10.20 3.86 2.25
C LEU A 83 9.47 3.16 1.11
N VAL A 84 8.43 2.41 1.45
CA VAL A 84 7.56 1.70 0.51
C VAL A 84 6.19 2.35 0.52
N VAL A 85 5.86 3.06 -0.55
CA VAL A 85 4.55 3.72 -0.73
C VAL A 85 3.62 2.76 -1.46
N VAL A 86 2.38 2.68 -0.99
CA VAL A 86 1.38 1.73 -1.46
C VAL A 86 0.09 2.46 -1.82
N ARG A 87 -0.44 2.14 -3.00
CA ARG A 87 -1.75 2.59 -3.48
C ARG A 87 -2.66 1.38 -3.72
N ASN A 88 -3.86 1.42 -3.13
CA ASN A 88 -4.88 0.39 -3.29
C ASN A 88 -5.72 0.62 -4.56
N GLY A 89 -5.08 0.41 -5.71
CA GLY A 89 -5.66 0.59 -7.05
C GLY A 89 -6.16 2.02 -7.35
N ALA A 90 -6.67 2.21 -8.56
CA ALA A 90 -7.26 3.48 -9.00
C ALA A 90 -8.80 3.48 -9.03
N GLU A 91 -9.43 2.31 -9.01
CA GLU A 91 -10.89 2.17 -9.06
C GLU A 91 -11.55 2.53 -7.71
N ASN A 92 -12.81 2.98 -7.75
CA ASN A 92 -13.59 3.29 -6.54
C ASN A 92 -13.64 2.09 -5.58
N VAL A 93 -14.02 0.92 -6.12
CA VAL A 93 -13.92 -0.38 -5.45
C VAL A 93 -12.66 -1.09 -5.94
N PRO A 94 -11.62 -1.23 -5.11
CA PRO A 94 -10.35 -1.81 -5.53
C PRO A 94 -10.44 -3.33 -5.76
N HIS A 95 -9.49 -3.88 -6.50
CA HIS A 95 -9.34 -5.33 -6.65
C HIS A 95 -8.83 -5.96 -5.34
N PHE A 96 -9.26 -7.17 -5.03
CA PHE A 96 -8.84 -7.86 -3.81
C PHE A 96 -7.33 -8.12 -3.83
N GLY A 97 -6.62 -7.53 -2.88
CA GLY A 97 -5.19 -7.76 -2.68
C GLY A 97 -4.29 -7.12 -3.75
N TYR A 98 -4.85 -6.39 -4.71
CA TYR A 98 -4.07 -5.64 -5.68
C TYR A 98 -3.51 -4.38 -5.02
N LEU A 99 -2.19 -4.27 -5.01
CA LEU A 99 -1.47 -3.14 -4.45
C LEU A 99 -0.46 -2.67 -5.47
N GLU A 100 -0.49 -1.38 -5.77
CA GLU A 100 0.59 -0.73 -6.49
C GLU A 100 1.62 -0.24 -5.49
N ILE A 101 2.89 -0.55 -5.75
CA ILE A 101 3.97 -0.37 -4.79
C ILE A 101 5.10 0.41 -5.45
N GLN A 102 5.55 1.48 -4.81
CA GLN A 102 6.76 2.21 -5.16
C GLN A 102 7.73 2.19 -4.00
N THR A 103 8.99 1.86 -4.27
CA THR A 103 10.07 1.81 -3.26
C THR A 103 11.01 3.00 -3.43
N ILE A 104 11.48 3.54 -2.31
CA ILE A 104 12.38 4.69 -2.24
C ILE A 104 13.46 4.35 -1.21
N GLN A 105 14.72 4.28 -1.64
CA GLN A 105 15.84 3.93 -0.76
C GLN A 105 16.28 5.15 0.07
N LEU A 106 16.37 4.99 1.39
CA LEU A 106 16.70 6.08 2.33
C LEU A 106 18.20 6.35 2.41
N ALA A 107 19.03 5.31 2.33
CA ALA A 107 20.48 5.40 2.51
C ALA A 107 21.25 5.60 1.20
N THR A 108 20.57 5.90 0.10
CA THR A 108 21.29 6.31 -1.12
C THR A 108 21.74 7.75 -0.95
N TYR A 109 22.91 7.93 -0.30
CA TYR A 109 23.71 9.12 -0.52
C TYR A 109 23.79 9.31 -2.03
N ASP A 110 23.47 10.50 -2.49
CA ASP A 110 23.71 10.80 -3.89
C ASP A 110 25.23 10.75 -4.05
N THR A 111 25.76 9.68 -4.63
CA THR A 111 27.17 9.61 -5.04
C THR A 111 27.40 10.52 -6.25
N GLN A 112 26.77 11.68 -6.25
CA GLN A 112 27.01 12.76 -7.18
C GLN A 112 27.97 13.75 -6.53
N THR A 113 29.10 13.23 -6.04
CA THR A 113 30.33 13.89 -6.42
C THR A 113 30.52 13.50 -7.88
N SER A 114 30.24 14.43 -8.80
CA SER A 114 30.61 14.32 -10.20
C SER A 114 32.11 14.10 -10.29
N THR A 115 32.54 12.85 -10.27
CA THR A 115 33.90 12.45 -10.64
C THR A 115 33.75 11.27 -11.57
N PHE A 116 33.76 11.57 -12.86
CA PHE A 116 34.23 10.76 -14.00
C PHE A 116 33.25 10.60 -15.19
N GLU A 117 31.94 10.83 -15.06
CA GLU A 117 31.04 10.82 -16.23
C GLU A 117 30.92 12.17 -16.96
N GLU A 118 31.53 13.25 -16.44
CA GLU A 118 31.49 14.59 -17.06
C GLU A 118 32.67 14.88 -18.02
N VAL A 119 33.57 13.93 -18.28
CA VAL A 119 34.79 14.20 -19.10
C VAL A 119 34.76 13.54 -20.49
N GLU A 120 33.86 12.60 -20.79
CA GLU A 120 33.83 11.93 -22.12
C GLU A 120 32.89 12.58 -23.14
N GLY A 121 32.55 13.87 -22.96
CA GLY A 121 31.84 14.66 -23.96
C GLY A 121 32.42 16.05 -24.22
N SER A 122 33.61 16.38 -23.67
CA SER A 122 34.18 17.73 -23.73
C SER A 122 35.11 17.97 -24.93
N PHE A 123 34.90 17.27 -26.04
CA PHE A 123 35.59 17.54 -27.31
C PHE A 123 34.63 17.24 -28.46
N ASP A 124 33.81 18.23 -28.84
CA ASP A 124 33.70 18.72 -30.23
C ASP A 124 32.49 19.67 -30.41
N ASP A 125 32.82 20.81 -31.01
CA ASP A 125 32.01 21.67 -31.91
C ASP A 125 30.95 22.65 -31.36
N ASP A 126 30.87 23.78 -32.07
CA ASP A 126 30.29 25.07 -31.69
C ASP A 126 28.83 25.06 -31.17
N GLY A 127 28.61 25.67 -30.00
CA GLY A 127 27.47 26.59 -29.81
C GLY A 127 26.15 26.09 -29.22
N GLU A 128 25.98 24.85 -28.75
CA GLU A 128 24.78 24.44 -28.00
C GLU A 128 25.12 23.93 -26.59
N GLU A 129 24.69 24.71 -25.59
CA GLU A 129 24.73 24.34 -24.17
C GLU A 129 23.77 23.15 -23.94
N ASN A 130 24.26 21.92 -24.12
CA ASN A 130 23.55 20.70 -23.79
C ASN A 130 23.44 20.55 -22.27
N VAL A 131 22.55 21.35 -21.66
CA VAL A 131 22.15 21.19 -20.26
C VAL A 131 21.32 19.90 -20.16
N VAL A 132 21.99 18.79 -19.86
CA VAL A 132 21.32 17.53 -19.53
C VAL A 132 20.49 17.79 -18.26
N GLN A 133 19.18 18.04 -18.44
CA GLN A 133 18.27 18.26 -17.32
C GLN A 133 18.20 17.01 -16.46
N LYS A 134 18.92 17.03 -15.35
CA LYS A 134 18.90 15.96 -14.37
C LYS A 134 17.52 15.91 -13.72
N LYS A 135 16.74 14.86 -14.03
CA LYS A 135 15.44 14.65 -13.38
C LYS A 135 15.65 14.54 -11.86
N PRO A 136 14.91 15.31 -11.05
CA PRO A 136 15.07 15.27 -9.60
C PRO A 136 14.74 13.86 -9.08
N LYS A 137 15.61 13.33 -8.22
CA LYS A 137 15.41 12.01 -7.60
C LYS A 137 14.30 12.10 -6.56
N MET A 138 13.38 11.13 -6.58
CA MET A 138 12.33 11.04 -5.56
C MET A 138 12.95 10.73 -4.20
N THR A 139 12.78 11.63 -3.23
CA THR A 139 13.23 11.45 -1.84
C THR A 139 12.06 11.00 -0.96
N ALA A 140 12.37 10.38 0.19
CA ALA A 140 11.33 9.94 1.11
C ALA A 140 10.49 11.11 1.67
N LEU A 141 11.12 12.25 1.97
CA LEU A 141 10.39 13.44 2.43
C LEU A 141 9.45 13.97 1.34
N LEU A 142 9.92 14.04 0.09
CA LEU A 142 9.09 14.48 -1.04
C LEU A 142 7.92 13.51 -1.27
N ALA A 143 8.17 12.20 -1.16
CA ALA A 143 7.13 11.19 -1.30
C ALA A 143 6.09 11.25 -0.18
N LEU A 144 6.50 11.42 1.09
CA LEU A 144 5.57 11.58 2.21
C LEU A 144 4.76 12.87 2.10
N TRP A 145 5.39 13.97 1.70
CA TRP A 145 4.70 15.23 1.42
C TRP A 145 3.67 15.07 0.30
N TYR A 146 4.05 14.41 -0.80
CA TYR A 146 3.14 14.17 -1.92
C TYR A 146 1.99 13.23 -1.55
N LEU A 147 2.25 12.20 -0.75
CA LEU A 147 1.23 11.31 -0.22
C LEU A 147 0.21 12.06 0.63
N HIS A 148 0.67 13.02 1.43
CA HIS A 148 -0.21 13.90 2.18
C HIS A 148 -1.02 14.82 1.26
N MET A 149 -0.46 15.32 0.14
CA MET A 149 -1.23 16.08 -0.86
C MET A 149 -2.32 15.23 -1.53
N LEU A 150 -2.04 13.96 -1.83
CA LEU A 150 -3.03 13.00 -2.35
C LEU A 150 -4.13 12.66 -1.34
N ALA A 151 -3.90 12.93 -0.06
CA ALA A 151 -4.86 12.70 1.03
C ALA A 151 -5.91 13.82 1.18
N ARG A 152 -5.86 14.87 0.35
CA ARG A 152 -6.89 15.92 0.32
C ARG A 152 -8.17 15.42 -0.31
N ASP A 153 -9.29 16.04 0.07
CA ASP A 153 -10.57 15.77 -0.58
C ASP A 153 -10.57 16.25 -2.03
N ASP A 154 -9.90 17.37 -2.30
CA ASP A 154 -9.62 17.82 -3.66
C ASP A 154 -8.55 16.95 -4.30
N THR A 155 -8.98 16.16 -5.29
CA THR A 155 -8.08 15.31 -6.07
C THR A 155 -7.16 16.16 -6.94
N LEU A 156 -5.85 15.91 -6.86
CA LEU A 156 -4.91 16.51 -7.80
C LEU A 156 -5.26 16.09 -9.24
N PRO A 157 -5.09 16.96 -10.25
CA PRO A 157 -5.38 16.63 -11.64
C PRO A 157 -4.67 15.35 -12.08
N GLY A 158 -5.42 14.40 -12.62
CA GLY A 158 -4.92 13.10 -13.08
C GLY A 158 -4.63 12.08 -11.96
N GLN A 159 -4.91 12.42 -10.70
CA GLN A 159 -4.73 11.52 -9.55
C GLN A 159 -6.07 11.04 -8.99
N VAL A 160 -6.01 9.99 -8.17
CA VAL A 160 -7.18 9.37 -7.55
C VAL A 160 -7.31 9.90 -6.12
N GLY A 161 -8.54 10.08 -5.65
CA GLY A 161 -8.79 10.49 -4.27
C GLY A 161 -8.39 9.44 -3.23
N TRP A 162 -8.24 9.91 -2.00
CA TRP A 162 -7.81 9.10 -0.87
C TRP A 162 -8.84 8.07 -0.40
N LYS A 163 -10.13 8.34 -0.61
CA LYS A 163 -11.21 7.46 -0.15
C LYS A 163 -11.25 6.19 -1.01
N SER A 164 -11.34 5.05 -0.34
CA SER A 164 -11.54 3.74 -0.96
C SER A 164 -12.85 3.13 -0.46
N GLU A 165 -13.77 2.87 -1.39
CA GLU A 165 -15.07 2.29 -1.06
C GLU A 165 -14.93 0.77 -0.94
N ILE A 166 -14.62 0.31 0.26
CA ILE A 166 -14.60 -1.10 0.59
C ILE A 166 -16.01 -1.46 1.04
N GLY A 167 -16.89 -1.67 0.06
CA GLY A 167 -18.28 -2.06 0.29
C GLY A 167 -18.41 -3.37 1.08
N ALA A 168 -19.65 -3.76 1.37
CA ALA A 168 -19.95 -5.02 2.08
C ALA A 168 -19.26 -6.22 1.41
N PRO A 169 -18.95 -7.33 2.13
CA PRO A 169 -18.25 -8.47 1.55
C PRO A 169 -18.83 -9.00 0.23
N ALA A 170 -20.14 -8.89 0.04
CA ALA A 170 -20.83 -9.29 -1.18
C ALA A 170 -20.74 -8.29 -2.35
N GLU A 171 -20.50 -7.00 -2.10
CA GLU A 171 -20.44 -5.92 -3.10
C GLU A 171 -19.02 -5.37 -3.28
N GLY A 172 -18.14 -5.65 -2.32
CA GLY A 172 -16.77 -5.19 -2.28
C GLY A 172 -15.82 -6.07 -3.07
N THR A 173 -14.55 -6.03 -2.67
CA THR A 173 -13.44 -6.50 -3.50
C THR A 173 -13.45 -8.00 -3.79
N ARG A 174 -14.25 -8.84 -3.09
CA ARG A 174 -14.31 -10.30 -3.35
C ARG A 174 -14.84 -10.66 -4.74
N ARG A 175 -15.60 -9.77 -5.39
CA ARG A 175 -16.02 -9.95 -6.80
C ARG A 175 -14.96 -9.52 -7.80
N LYS A 176 -13.92 -8.81 -7.34
CA LYS A 176 -12.86 -8.22 -8.13
C LYS A 176 -11.53 -8.88 -7.77
N CYS A 177 -11.37 -10.15 -8.10
CA CYS A 177 -10.11 -10.87 -7.88
C CYS A 177 -9.35 -10.96 -9.21
N LEU A 178 -8.16 -10.37 -9.25
CA LEU A 178 -7.23 -10.54 -10.36
C LEU A 178 -6.46 -11.86 -10.20
N PRO A 179 -5.86 -12.40 -11.29
CA PRO A 179 -4.89 -13.48 -11.19
C PRO A 179 -3.74 -13.08 -10.26
N LYS A 180 -3.23 -14.04 -9.49
CA LYS A 180 -2.05 -13.81 -8.63
C LYS A 180 -0.80 -13.68 -9.48
N ASP A 181 0.13 -12.85 -9.05
CA ASP A 181 1.45 -12.79 -9.66
C ASP A 181 2.19 -14.12 -9.50
N ASP A 182 2.91 -14.54 -10.54
CA ASP A 182 3.63 -15.83 -10.60
C ASP A 182 4.66 -16.02 -9.46
N TRP A 183 5.18 -14.92 -8.90
CA TRP A 183 6.18 -14.98 -7.83
C TRP A 183 5.58 -15.33 -6.46
N ILE A 184 4.27 -15.17 -6.28
CA ILE A 184 3.57 -15.37 -5.01
C ILE A 184 3.48 -16.87 -4.71
N PRO A 185 4.02 -17.35 -3.57
CA PRO A 185 3.95 -18.77 -3.23
C PRO A 185 2.51 -19.27 -3.09
N GLU A 186 2.23 -20.45 -3.65
CA GLU A 186 0.92 -21.08 -3.46
C GLU A 186 0.77 -21.63 -2.03
N PRO A 187 -0.38 -21.36 -1.36
CA PRO A 187 -0.66 -21.95 -0.06
C PRO A 187 -0.78 -23.47 -0.15
N GLN A 188 -0.22 -24.17 0.82
CA GLN A 188 -0.30 -25.63 0.89
C GLN A 188 -1.74 -26.09 1.15
N LEU A 189 -2.06 -27.33 0.75
CA LEU A 189 -3.40 -27.91 0.97
C LEU A 189 -3.78 -27.95 2.46
N ALA A 190 -2.82 -28.19 3.35
CA ALA A 190 -3.05 -28.17 4.80
C ALA A 190 -3.45 -26.77 5.28
N GLU A 191 -2.73 -25.73 4.84
CA GLU A 191 -3.03 -24.32 5.16
C GLU A 191 -4.40 -23.91 4.62
N LYS A 192 -4.74 -24.34 3.40
CA LYS A 192 -6.08 -24.11 2.80
C LYS A 192 -7.20 -24.73 3.64
N ARG A 193 -6.97 -25.94 4.15
CA ARG A 193 -7.93 -26.65 5.01
C ARG A 193 -8.05 -25.99 6.38
N GLU A 194 -6.94 -25.59 7.00
CA GLU A 194 -6.95 -24.89 8.30
C GLU A 194 -7.67 -23.54 8.19
N ALA A 195 -7.36 -22.74 7.17
CA ALA A 195 -7.99 -21.45 6.94
C ALA A 195 -9.52 -21.59 6.83
N LYS A 196 -10.00 -22.58 6.06
CA LYS A 196 -11.44 -22.80 5.84
C LYS A 196 -12.14 -23.40 7.07
N ARG A 197 -11.55 -24.41 7.71
CA ARG A 197 -12.20 -25.17 8.79
C ARG A 197 -12.06 -24.49 10.14
N THR A 198 -10.87 -24.01 10.48
CA THR A 198 -10.55 -23.47 11.80
C THR A 198 -10.90 -22.00 11.90
N ARG A 199 -10.58 -21.22 10.86
CA ARG A 199 -10.76 -19.76 10.86
C ARG A 199 -12.02 -19.29 10.14
N GLY A 200 -12.70 -20.19 9.44
CA GLY A 200 -13.89 -19.87 8.65
C GLY A 200 -13.60 -18.92 7.49
N TRP A 201 -12.36 -18.85 7.02
CA TRP A 201 -11.98 -17.94 5.94
C TRP A 201 -12.50 -18.45 4.60
N VAL A 202 -13.01 -17.52 3.81
CA VAL A 202 -13.46 -17.76 2.43
C VAL A 202 -12.38 -17.25 1.49
N TRP A 203 -11.96 -18.09 0.55
CA TRP A 203 -10.96 -17.71 -0.43
C TRP A 203 -11.51 -16.66 -1.41
N PRO A 204 -10.68 -15.71 -1.87
CA PRO A 204 -11.11 -14.68 -2.84
C PRO A 204 -11.67 -15.28 -4.14
N GLU A 205 -11.13 -16.42 -4.56
CA GLU A 205 -11.53 -17.12 -5.79
C GLU A 205 -12.82 -17.93 -5.64
N GLU A 206 -13.28 -18.18 -4.40
CA GLU A 206 -14.54 -18.90 -4.15
C GLU A 206 -15.75 -17.98 -4.43
N SER A 207 -16.83 -18.55 -4.96
CA SER A 207 -18.06 -17.79 -5.24
C SER A 207 -18.67 -17.18 -3.97
N VAL A 208 -19.31 -16.01 -4.10
CA VAL A 208 -19.98 -15.34 -2.98
C VAL A 208 -21.17 -16.18 -2.52
N GLY A 209 -21.12 -16.63 -1.26
CA GLY A 209 -22.13 -17.52 -0.70
C GLY A 209 -23.37 -16.80 -0.20
N ARG A 210 -24.47 -17.54 -0.03
CA ARG A 210 -25.74 -17.04 0.52
C ARG A 210 -25.60 -16.42 1.92
N LYS A 211 -24.62 -16.88 2.71
CA LYS A 211 -24.29 -16.34 4.04
C LYS A 211 -23.66 -14.94 3.97
N GLU A 212 -22.98 -14.61 2.87
CA GLU A 212 -22.25 -13.34 2.70
C GLU A 212 -23.11 -12.27 2.02
N LEU A 213 -24.13 -12.66 1.26
CA LEU A 213 -25.11 -11.76 0.63
C LEU A 213 -26.02 -11.04 1.65
N GLY A 214 -25.90 -11.36 2.93
CA GLY A 214 -26.78 -10.83 3.98
C GLY A 214 -28.24 -11.28 3.80
N LYS A 215 -29.11 -10.85 4.72
CA LYS A 215 -30.56 -10.93 4.49
C LYS A 215 -30.90 -9.81 3.49
N ARG A 216 -31.70 -10.11 2.46
CA ARG A 216 -32.23 -9.12 1.49
C ARG A 216 -32.70 -7.86 2.26
N GLY A 217 -32.10 -6.71 1.96
CA GLY A 217 -32.52 -5.40 2.51
C GLY A 217 -31.61 -4.76 3.56
N VAL A 218 -30.54 -5.42 4.03
CA VAL A 218 -29.56 -4.78 4.92
C VAL A 218 -28.51 -4.04 4.09
N ARG A 219 -28.70 -2.72 3.93
CA ARG A 219 -27.62 -1.84 3.45
C ARG A 219 -26.57 -1.75 4.54
N TYR A 220 -25.39 -2.29 4.31
CA TYR A 220 -24.22 -1.92 5.11
C TYR A 220 -23.86 -0.51 4.67
N GLY A 221 -24.17 0.46 5.53
CA GLY A 221 -24.16 1.88 5.19
C GLY A 221 -22.85 2.33 4.56
N GLY A 222 -22.95 2.89 3.36
CA GLY A 222 -21.97 3.86 2.89
C GLY A 222 -22.07 5.10 3.78
N CYS A 223 -20.96 5.46 4.40
CA CYS A 223 -20.69 6.79 4.93
C CYS A 223 -19.47 7.32 4.18
#